data_AF-A0A0B7BVS6-F1
#
_entry.id   AF-A0A0B7BVS6-F1
#
_cell.length_a   1.000
_cell.length_b   1.000
_cell.length_c   1.000
_cell.angle_alpha   90.00
_cell.angle_beta   90.00
_cell.angle_gamma   90.00
#
_symmetry.space_group_name_H-M   'P 1'
#
loop_
_entity.id
_entity.type
_entity.pdbx_description
1 polymer ?
#
loop_
_entity_poly.entity_id
_entity_poly.type
_entity_poly.pdbx_seq_one_letter_code
_entity_poly.pdbx_strand_id
1 'polypeptide(L)' 'MNRFSQACSNFGLTINTEKSEVMYQPAPGKVYAKPNITTNGKKLKVVDRFTILEEAHCPKMSP' A
#
# COMPACT_ATOMS: atom_id res chain seq x y z
N MET A 1 -7.47 -13.49 -2.42
CA MET A 1 -6.04 -13.20 -2.18
C MET A 1 -5.57 -12.24 -3.26
N ASN A 2 -4.79 -11.20 -2.92
CA ASN A 2 -4.31 -10.24 -3.92
C ASN A 2 -3.08 -10.82 -4.67
N ARG A 3 -2.74 -10.30 -5.86
CA ARG A 3 -1.58 -10.76 -6.66
C ARG A 3 -0.25 -10.68 -5.90
N PHE A 4 -0.10 -9.69 -5.02
CA PHE A 4 1.08 -9.51 -4.18
C PHE A 4 1.24 -10.63 -3.14
N SER A 5 0.17 -11.02 -2.45
CA SER A 5 0.16 -12.15 -1.51
C SER A 5 0.48 -13.48 -2.16
N GLN A 6 0.01 -13.68 -3.40
CA GLN A 6 0.35 -14.86 -4.20
C GLN A 6 1.84 -14.89 -4.53
N ALA A 7 2.41 -13.76 -4.96
CA ALA A 7 3.83 -13.65 -5.24
C ALA A 7 4.67 -13.94 -3.99
N CYS A 8 4.35 -13.32 -2.85
CA CYS A 8 5.04 -13.60 -1.59
C CYS A 8 5.05 -15.10 -1.26
N SER A 9 3.90 -15.78 -1.38
CA SER A 9 3.82 -17.23 -1.16
C SER A 9 4.71 -18.02 -2.13
N ASN A 10 4.72 -17.64 -3.41
CA ASN A 10 5.54 -18.31 -4.43
C ASN A 10 7.05 -18.13 -4.18
N PHE A 11 7.45 -17.00 -3.59
CA PHE A 11 8.84 -16.72 -3.22
C PHE A 11 9.22 -17.18 -1.80
N GLY A 12 8.32 -17.87 -1.08
CA GLY A 12 8.56 -18.28 0.31
C GLY A 12 8.61 -17.11 1.32
N LEU A 13 8.11 -15.94 0.92
CA LEU A 13 8.02 -14.75 1.78
C LEU A 13 6.74 -14.80 2.63
N THR A 14 6.91 -14.55 3.92
CA THR A 14 5.77 -14.43 4.85
C THR A 14 5.41 -12.96 5.04
N ILE A 15 4.16 -12.60 4.72
CA ILE A 15 3.65 -11.24 4.95
C ILE A 15 3.28 -11.09 6.43
N ASN A 16 3.98 -10.22 7.15
CA ASN A 16 3.57 -9.83 8.49
C ASN A 16 2.46 -8.78 8.41
N THR A 17 1.20 -9.21 8.56
CA THR A 17 0.03 -8.32 8.51
C THR A 17 -0.04 -7.32 9.65
N GLU A 18 0.68 -7.53 10.76
CA GLU A 18 0.68 -6.63 11.93
C GLU A 18 1.60 -5.43 11.72
N LYS A 19 2.68 -5.60 10.93
CA LYS A 19 3.61 -4.54 10.55
C LYS A 19 3.29 -3.89 9.20
N SER A 20 2.30 -4.41 8.48
CA SER A 20 1.96 -3.95 7.14
C SER A 20 0.95 -2.81 7.20
N GLU A 21 1.32 -1.66 6.63
CA GLU A 21 0.43 -0.53 6.40
C GLU A 21 0.14 -0.40 4.89
N VAL A 22 -1.04 0.09 4.52
CA VAL A 22 -1.43 0.28 3.12
C VAL A 22 -1.78 1.73 2.84
N MET A 23 -1.25 2.27 1.76
CA MET A 23 -1.68 3.54 1.18
C MET A 23 -2.45 3.26 -0.10
N TYR A 24 -3.65 3.82 -0.22
CA TYR A 24 -4.44 3.74 -1.44
C TYR A 24 -4.34 5.05 -2.19
N GLN A 25 -3.81 4.95 -3.41
CA GLN A 25 -3.66 6.08 -4.29
C GLN A 25 -4.69 5.94 -5.42
N PRO A 26 -5.80 6.71 -5.40
CA PRO A 26 -6.80 6.67 -6.44
C PRO A 26 -6.22 7.20 -7.76
N ALA A 27 -6.83 6.80 -8.89
CA ALA A 27 -6.45 7.33 -10.19
C ALA A 27 -6.66 8.86 -10.24
N PRO A 28 -5.88 9.60 -11.07
CA PRO A 28 -6.05 11.04 -11.23
C PRO A 28 -7.51 11.42 -11.53
N GLY A 29 -8.04 12.40 -10.81
CA GLY A 29 -9.44 12.85 -10.95
C GLY A 29 -10.48 11.97 -10.25
N LYS A 30 -10.08 10.92 -9.53
CA LYS A 30 -10.99 10.13 -8.68
C LYS A 30 -10.94 10.60 -7.22
N VAL A 31 -12.11 10.66 -6.61
CA VAL A 31 -12.25 10.97 -5.18
C VAL A 31 -11.59 9.87 -4.36
N TYR A 32 -10.83 10.26 -3.33
CA TYR A 32 -10.26 9.32 -2.38
C TYR A 32 -11.37 8.63 -1.59
N ALA A 33 -11.37 7.30 -1.61
CA ALA A 33 -12.19 6.46 -0.77
C ALA A 33 -11.27 5.59 0.09
N LYS A 34 -11.52 5.58 1.40
CA LYS A 34 -10.72 4.77 2.32
C LYS A 34 -10.87 3.29 1.95
N PRO A 35 -9.80 2.59 1.56
CA PRO A 35 -9.87 1.21 1.13
C PRO A 35 -10.17 0.30 2.33
N ASN A 36 -10.97 -0.74 2.11
CA ASN A 36 -11.22 -1.78 3.12
C ASN A 36 -10.43 -3.04 2.74
N ILE A 37 -9.20 -3.14 3.23
CA ILE A 37 -8.27 -4.20 2.83
C ILE A 37 -8.11 -5.21 3.96
N THR A 38 -8.31 -6.47 3.62
CA THR A 38 -8.14 -7.61 4.54
C THR A 38 -7.15 -8.62 3.95
N THR A 39 -6.21 -9.07 4.77
CA THR A 39 -5.27 -10.15 4.44
C THR A 39 -5.42 -11.23 5.51
N ASN A 40 -5.65 -12.48 5.11
CA ASN A 40 -5.87 -13.62 6.04
C ASN A 40 -6.91 -13.33 7.14
N GLY A 41 -7.99 -12.62 6.81
CA GLY A 41 -9.04 -12.25 7.77
C GLY A 41 -8.69 -11.08 8.71
N LYS A 42 -7.44 -10.60 8.74
CA LYS A 42 -7.05 -9.38 9.45
C LYS A 42 -7.19 -8.15 8.56
N LYS A 43 -7.79 -7.09 9.08
CA LYS A 43 -7.88 -5.79 8.40
C LYS A 43 -6.55 -5.05 8.53
N LEU A 44 -6.02 -4.56 7.41
CA LEU A 44 -4.77 -3.80 7.41
C LEU A 44 -5.04 -2.34 7.78
N LYS A 45 -4.06 -1.71 8.45
CA LYS A 45 -4.09 -0.29 8.74
C LYS A 45 -3.89 0.49 7.44
N VAL A 46 -4.78 1.45 7.19
CA VAL A 46 -4.66 2.38 6.08
C VAL A 46 -3.94 3.63 6.57
N VAL A 47 -2.91 4.06 5.85
CA VAL A 47 -2.18 5.30 6.10
C VAL A 47 -2.27 6.21 4.89
N ASP A 48 -2.35 7.51 5.14
CA ASP A 48 -2.47 8.51 4.07
C ASP A 48 -1.09 8.96 3.52
N ARG A 49 0.00 8.68 4.26
CA ARG A 49 1.38 8.99 3.87
C ARG A 49 2.34 7.92 4.39
N PHE A 50 3.24 7.45 3.53
CA PHE A 50 4.44 6.75 3.97
C PHE A 50 5.55 7.76 4.22
N THR A 51 6.17 7.70 5.39
CA THR A 51 7.42 8.42 5.66
C THR A 51 8.55 7.69 4.94
N ILE A 52 8.84 8.09 3.70
CA ILE A 52 10.06 7.65 2.99
C ILE A 52 11.23 8.46 3.58
N LEU A 53 12.22 7.77 4.17
CA LEU A 53 13.43 8.39 4.74
C LEU A 53 14.53 8.53 3.68
N GLU A 54 14.19 8.94 2.46
CA GLU A 54 15.16 9.28 1.43
C GLU A 54 14.91 10.70 0.92
N GLU A 55 16.01 11.45 0.84
CA GLU A 55 16.16 12.86 0.53
C GLU A 55 15.20 13.40 -0.54
N ALA A 56 14.66 14.59 -0.28
CA ALA A 56 13.79 15.30 -1.19
C ALA A 56 14.52 15.66 -2.50
N HIS A 57 14.28 14.90 -3.56
CA HIS A 57 14.31 15.46 -4.91
C HIS A 57 12.96 15.23 -5.58
N CYS A 58 12.10 16.24 -5.47
CA CYS A 58 10.81 16.31 -6.12
C CYS A 58 11.01 16.81 -7.56
N PRO A 59 10.90 15.98 -8.62
CA PRO A 59 10.63 16.53 -9.94
C PRO A 59 9.17 16.97 -9.92
N LYS A 60 8.93 18.28 -10.02
CA LYS A 60 7.60 18.84 -10.25
C LYS A 60 7.01 18.16 -11.49
N MET A 61 5.92 17.41 -11.31
CA MET A 61 5.03 17.06 -12.41
C MET A 61 4.12 18.27 -12.66
N SER A 62 4.51 19.06 -13.64
CA SER A 62 3.66 20.03 -14.34
C SER A 62 2.70 19.27 -15.27
N PRO A 63 1.53 19.85 -15.62
CA PRO A 63 0.25 19.15 -15.83
C PRO A 63 0.22 18.14 -16.99
#